data_AF-A0A423VFB9-F1
#
_entry.id   AF-A0A423VFB9-F1
#
_cell.length_a   1.000
_cell.length_b   1.000
_cell.length_c   1.000
_cell.angle_alpha   90.00
_cell.angle_beta   90.00
_cell.angle_gamma   90.00
#
_symmetry.space_group_name_H-M   'P 1'
#
loop_
_entity.id
_entity.type
_entity.pdbx_description
1 polymer ?
#
loop_
_entity_poly.entity_id
_entity_poly.type
_entity_poly.pdbx_seq_one_letter_code
_entity_poly.pdbx_strand_id
1 'polypeptide(L)'
;MAHDEAITMPRQATRDEMRNAKLPIQYRDSCANLLIPLNRCRSDTYFLPWKCEQERHSYEKCQYVEFKKRVAKMDELREAKGGARSN
;
A
#
# COMPACT_ATOMS: atom_id res chain seq x y z
N MET A 1 1.38 7.16 -25.46
CA MET A 1 0.74 8.13 -24.55
C MET A 1 1.21 7.82 -23.16
N ALA A 2 2.09 8.66 -22.61
CA ALA A 2 2.61 8.47 -21.27
C ALA A 2 1.46 8.68 -20.28
N HIS A 3 1.03 7.61 -19.62
CA HIS A 3 0.20 7.72 -18.43
C HIS A 3 1.10 8.18 -17.29
N ASP A 4 1.48 9.46 -17.35
CA ASP A 4 1.83 10.25 -16.19
C ASP A 4 0.52 10.55 -15.45
N GLU A 5 -0.14 9.48 -14.97
CA GLU A 5 -1.24 9.62 -14.03
C GLU A 5 -0.59 10.04 -12.72
N ALA A 6 -0.66 11.35 -12.44
CA ALA A 6 -0.66 11.86 -11.08
C ALA A 6 -1.62 10.96 -10.29
N ILE A 7 -1.05 10.01 -9.53
CA ILE A 7 -1.83 9.12 -8.69
C ILE A 7 -2.50 10.05 -7.69
N THR A 8 -3.78 10.36 -7.91
CA THR A 8 -4.67 10.85 -6.86
C THR A 8 -4.64 9.78 -5.78
N MET A 9 -3.68 9.90 -4.87
CA MET A 9 -3.57 9.01 -3.73
C MET A 9 -4.87 9.22 -2.97
N PRO A 10 -5.73 8.20 -2.89
CA PRO A 10 -6.97 8.34 -2.16
C PRO A 10 -6.61 8.78 -0.73
N ARG A 11 -7.43 9.65 -0.14
CA ARG A 11 -7.22 10.24 1.19
C ARG A 11 -6.65 9.19 2.15
N GLN A 12 -5.49 9.47 2.74
CA GLN A 12 -4.89 8.58 3.73
C GLN A 12 -5.81 8.40 4.94
N ALA A 13 -5.84 7.18 5.48
CA ALA A 13 -6.63 6.88 6.66
C ALA A 13 -6.03 7.61 7.87
N THR A 14 -6.90 8.22 8.67
CA THR A 14 -6.51 8.80 9.95
C THR A 14 -6.14 7.71 10.94
N ARG A 15 -5.39 8.06 11.98
CA ARG A 15 -4.99 7.12 13.04
C ARG A 15 -6.20 6.50 13.74
N ASP A 16 -7.25 7.29 13.97
CA ASP A 16 -8.47 6.81 14.61
C ASP A 16 -9.27 5.87 13.70
N GLU A 17 -9.34 6.13 12.39
CA GLU A 17 -9.96 5.21 11.43
C GLU A 17 -9.23 3.85 11.40
N MET A 18 -7.89 3.86 11.39
CA MET A 18 -7.10 2.62 11.45
C MET A 18 -7.25 1.86 12.77
N ARG A 19 -7.39 2.59 13.89
CA ARG A 19 -7.65 2.00 15.23
C ARG A 19 -9.03 1.36 15.26
N ASN A 20 -10.04 2.05 14.77
CA ASN A 20 -11.43 1.59 14.75
C ASN A 20 -11.59 0.37 13.82
N ALA A 21 -10.85 0.33 12.71
CA ALA A 21 -10.78 -0.82 11.81
C ALA A 21 -9.92 -1.99 12.34
N LYS A 22 -9.35 -1.87 13.55
CA LYS A 22 -8.51 -2.88 14.21
C LYS A 22 -7.38 -3.41 13.33
N LEU A 23 -6.75 -2.52 12.54
CA LEU A 23 -5.64 -2.92 11.68
C LEU A 23 -4.40 -3.31 12.52
N PRO A 24 -3.73 -4.45 12.21
CA PRO A 24 -2.42 -4.78 12.76
C PRO A 24 -1.39 -3.71 12.43
N ILE A 25 -0.40 -3.52 13.31
CA ILE A 25 0.58 -2.43 13.19
C ILE A 25 1.34 -2.42 11.86
N GLN A 26 1.58 -3.60 11.28
CA GLN A 26 2.30 -3.78 10.03
C GLN A 26 1.54 -3.21 8.83
N TYR A 27 0.21 -3.15 8.91
CA TYR A 27 -0.68 -2.68 7.82
C TYR A 27 -1.20 -1.26 8.04
N ARG A 28 -0.62 -0.51 9.00
CA ARG A 28 -0.93 0.90 9.25
C ARG A 28 0.00 1.81 8.45
N ASP A 29 -0.01 1.63 7.13
CA ASP A 29 0.82 2.36 6.20
C ASP A 29 0.03 3.40 5.39
N SER A 30 0.70 4.03 4.42
CA SER A 30 0.12 5.01 3.50
C SER A 30 -1.05 4.46 2.66
N CYS A 31 -1.15 3.13 2.52
CA CYS A 31 -2.18 2.42 1.74
C CYS A 31 -3.34 1.88 2.59
N ALA A 32 -3.35 2.13 3.90
CA ALA A 32 -4.34 1.58 4.83
C ALA A 32 -5.79 1.96 4.52
N ASN A 33 -6.01 3.11 3.87
CA ASN A 33 -7.34 3.57 3.44
C ASN A 33 -8.01 2.63 2.43
N LEU A 34 -7.23 1.93 1.60
CA LEU A 34 -7.72 0.92 0.66
C LEU A 34 -7.94 -0.45 1.32
N LEU A 35 -7.20 -0.73 2.40
CA LEU A 35 -7.31 -1.99 3.12
C LEU A 35 -8.60 -2.08 3.96
N ILE A 36 -9.06 -0.96 4.53
CA ILE A 36 -10.30 -0.91 5.31
C ILE A 36 -11.52 -1.40 4.48
N PRO A 37 -11.82 -0.85 3.28
CA PRO A 37 -12.92 -1.33 2.45
C PRO A 37 -12.69 -2.76 1.94
N LEU A 38 -11.46 -3.14 1.62
CA LEU A 38 -11.14 -4.52 1.23
C LEU A 38 -11.47 -5.52 2.34
N ASN A 39 -11.13 -5.23 3.59
CA ASN A 39 -11.43 -6.10 4.73
C ASN A 39 -12.94 -6.17 5.04
N ARG A 40 -13.68 -5.09 4.79
CA ARG A 40 -15.15 -5.11 4.85
C ARG A 40 -15.72 -6.04 3.79
N CYS A 41 -15.34 -5.84 2.52
CA CYS A 41 -15.78 -6.68 1.42
C CYS A 41 -15.43 -8.17 1.63
N ARG A 42 -14.23 -8.47 2.13
CA ARG A 42 -13.83 -9.84 2.50
C ARG A 42 -14.71 -10.44 3.58
N SER A 43 -15.05 -9.68 4.62
CA SER A 43 -15.91 -10.16 5.70
C SER A 43 -17.34 -10.41 5.20
N ASP A 44 -17.88 -9.48 4.41
CA ASP A 44 -19.25 -9.54 3.88
C ASP A 44 -19.43 -10.69 2.87
N THR A 45 -18.37 -11.02 2.12
CA THR A 45 -18.36 -12.08 1.11
C THR A 45 -17.75 -13.37 1.59
N TYR A 46 -17.51 -13.54 2.91
CA TYR A 46 -16.90 -14.74 3.49
C TYR A 46 -15.55 -15.13 2.85
N PHE A 47 -14.73 -14.15 2.47
CA PHE A 47 -13.38 -14.32 1.92
C PHE A 47 -13.32 -15.15 0.63
N LEU A 48 -14.39 -15.14 -0.17
CA LEU A 48 -14.42 -15.84 -1.45
C LEU A 48 -13.37 -15.26 -2.43
N PRO A 49 -12.50 -16.09 -3.05
CA PRO A 49 -11.36 -15.61 -3.85
C PRO A 49 -11.68 -14.75 -5.09
N TRP A 50 -12.87 -14.95 -5.66
CA TRP A 50 -13.37 -14.27 -6.87
C TRP A 50 -14.22 -13.03 -6.57
N LYS A 51 -14.33 -12.64 -5.30
CA LYS A 51 -14.97 -11.40 -4.86
C LYS A 51 -13.91 -10.39 -4.44
N CYS A 52 -14.27 -9.10 -4.48
CA CYS A 52 -13.41 -7.99 -4.06
C CYS A 52 -12.10 -7.85 -4.87
N GLU A 53 -12.10 -8.28 -6.14
CA GLU A 53 -10.89 -8.29 -6.98
C GLU A 53 -10.38 -6.88 -7.28
N GLN A 54 -11.29 -5.92 -7.49
CA GLN A 54 -10.94 -4.54 -7.81
C GLN A 54 -10.31 -3.82 -6.61
N GLU A 55 -10.89 -4.01 -5.43
CA GLU A 55 -10.37 -3.48 -4.16
C GLU A 55 -9.02 -4.11 -3.82
N ARG A 56 -8.89 -5.44 -4.04
CA ARG A 56 -7.63 -6.16 -3.87
C ARG A 56 -6.55 -5.60 -4.80
N HIS A 57 -6.84 -5.48 -6.08
CA HIS A 57 -5.87 -4.99 -7.07
C HIS A 57 -5.48 -3.53 -6.80
N SER A 58 -6.42 -2.69 -6.37
CA SER A 58 -6.16 -1.30 -6.01
C SER A 58 -5.19 -1.21 -4.81
N TYR A 59 -5.40 -2.03 -3.78
CA TYR A 59 -4.51 -2.11 -2.62
C TYR A 59 -3.11 -2.62 -3.02
N GLU A 60 -3.03 -3.67 -3.84
CA GLU A 60 -1.76 -4.23 -4.34
C GLU A 60 -0.98 -3.21 -5.20
N LYS A 61 -1.66 -2.47 -6.07
CA LYS A 61 -1.05 -1.40 -6.86
C LYS A 61 -0.46 -0.32 -5.96
N CYS A 62 -1.17 0.07 -4.90
CA CYS A 62 -0.66 1.05 -3.93
C CYS A 62 0.62 0.54 -3.24
N GLN A 63 0.60 -0.70 -2.74
CA GLN A 63 1.77 -1.34 -2.11
C GLN A 63 2.97 -1.44 -3.05
N TYR A 64 2.72 -1.74 -4.32
CA TYR A 64 3.75 -1.83 -5.34
C TYR A 64 4.41 -0.47 -5.62
N VAL A 65 3.63 0.61 -5.65
CA VAL A 65 4.16 1.98 -5.79
C VAL A 65 4.99 2.37 -4.58
N GLU A 66 4.53 2.08 -3.36
CA GLU A 66 5.30 2.32 -2.14
C GLU A 66 6.60 1.50 -2.08
N PHE A 67 6.56 0.26 -2.54
CA PHE A 67 7.76 -0.56 -2.69
C PHE A 67 8.76 0.07 -3.64
N LYS A 68 8.32 0.54 -4.82
CA LYS A 68 9.21 1.22 -5.78
C LYS A 68 9.85 2.49 -5.19
N LYS A 69 9.12 3.26 -4.39
CA LYS A 69 9.71 4.41 -3.64
C LYS A 69 10.79 3.97 -2.67
N ARG A 70 10.59 2.84 -1.97
CA ARG A 70 11.62 2.28 -1.06
C ARG A 70 12.85 1.78 -1.80
N VAL A 71 12.67 1.17 -2.98
CA VAL A 71 13.80 0.73 -3.83
C VAL A 71 14.62 1.95 -4.29
N ALA A 72 13.96 2.99 -4.81
CA ALA A 72 14.64 4.22 -5.21
C ALA A 72 15.45 4.84 -4.06
N LYS A 73 14.87 4.92 -2.86
CA LYS A 73 15.57 5.38 -1.66
C LYS A 73 16.77 4.49 -1.28
N MET A 74 16.67 3.18 -1.48
CA MET A 74 17.78 2.27 -1.23
C MET A 74 18.90 2.44 -2.25
N ASP A 75 18.57 2.72 -3.52
CA ASP A 75 19.56 3.02 -4.56
C ASP A 75 20.32 4.32 -4.24
N GLU A 76 19.61 5.38 -3.85
CA GLU A 76 20.21 6.65 -3.38
C GLU A 76 21.19 6.41 -2.21
N LEU A 77 20.79 5.60 -1.23
CA LEU A 77 21.65 5.27 -0.08
C LEU A 77 22.87 4.42 -0.48
N ARG A 78 22.73 3.56 -1.49
CA ARG A 78 23.84 2.73 -2.00
C ARG A 78 24.86 3.57 -2.76
N GLU A 79 24.40 4.52 -3.57
CA GLU A 79 25.24 5.48 -4.27
C GLU A 79 26.01 6.36 -3.28
N ALA A 80 25.32 6.89 -2.26
CA ALA A 80 25.96 7.68 -1.20
C ALA A 80 27.04 6.90 -0.41
N LYS A 81 26.92 5.57 -0.32
CA LYS A 81 27.91 4.68 0.31
C LYS A 81 28.97 4.14 -0.65
N GLY A 82 29.08 4.69 -1.87
CA GLY A 82 30.07 4.26 -2.86
C GLY A 82 29.90 2.81 -3.34
N GLY A 83 28.66 2.29 -3.34
CA GLY A 83 28.37 0.93 -3.80
C GLY A 83 28.55 -0.17 -2.73
N ALA A 84 28.92 0.18 -1.50
CA ALA A 84 29.06 -0.79 -0.42
C ALA A 84 27.70 -1.37 0.00
N ARG A 85 27.59 -2.71 -0.05
CA ARG A 85 26.41 -3.43 0.46
C ARG A 85 26.45 -3.39 1.98
N SER A 86 25.36 -2.96 2.62
CA SER A 86 25.26 -2.83 4.08
C SER A 86 24.94 -4.18 4.77
N ASN A 87 25.71 -5.23 4.48
CA ASN A 87 25.53 -6.56 5.06
C ASN A 87 26.81 -7.07 5.70
#